data_AF-A0A7I4XVF7-F1
#
_entry.id   AF-A0A7I4XVF7-F1
#
_cell.length_a   1.000
_cell.length_b   1.000
_cell.length_c   1.000
_cell.angle_alpha   90.00
_cell.angle_beta   90.00
_cell.angle_gamma   90.00
#
_symmetry.space_group_name_H-M   'P 1'
#
loop_
_entity.id
_entity.type
_entity.pdbx_description
1 polymer ?
#
loop_
_entity_poly.entity_id
_entity_poly.type
_entity_poly.pdbx_seq_one_letter_code
_entity_poly.pdbx_strand_id
1 'polypeptide(L)'
;MLEKDLANSLREIHAQIKVAKTLGIALKHHLDGKVLEGARAGEQVLLINRFLRTALVARESMWGYTQRFLTVDSLYQRMADSGDLPTWKRTKWLEDGTDHDTHAKDLIPIIHGHMKTLVQHIEVIEKELAKAENRLQMERGEQASTEIMVREMIREEEEREKTLTDDEYMDRLIEENSEEEGKWDDEDSEIQNSNEEPCRMTPESEWARLEKTLRELEYAHQYLPQRKIRWTSPNKRSDVRCTFCASVWHFSDSCPTMTDGDERFRFVQRRKLCQYCLEDCDPNKTCPRERDECFYCNIIWKVKSLRFLIPNDNGHHRALCNIPNSKNLLKERIQEVKGEMEKMERVF
;
A
#
# COMPACT_ATOMS: atom_id res chain seq x y z
N MET A 1 21.13 38.72 9.15
CA MET A 1 20.67 37.41 9.67
C MET A 1 19.20 37.48 10.08
N LEU A 2 18.79 38.44 10.92
CA LEU A 2 17.39 38.62 11.36
C LEU A 2 16.41 38.87 10.20
N GLU A 3 16.72 39.78 9.28
CA GLU A 3 15.88 40.08 8.11
C GLU A 3 15.63 38.84 7.24
N LYS A 4 16.67 38.03 7.01
CA LYS A 4 16.57 36.76 6.28
C LYS A 4 15.63 35.79 7.01
N ASP A 5 15.69 35.73 8.33
CA ASP A 5 14.83 34.83 9.11
C ASP A 5 13.37 35.28 9.09
N LEU A 6 13.12 36.58 9.22
CA LEU A 6 11.79 37.17 9.05
C LEU A 6 11.23 36.92 7.65
N ALA A 7 12.04 37.14 6.60
CA ALA A 7 11.68 36.87 5.23
C ALA A 7 11.31 35.39 5.02
N ASN A 8 12.09 34.47 5.59
CA ASN A 8 11.83 33.04 5.51
C ASN A 8 10.50 32.70 6.20
N SER A 9 10.28 33.15 7.44
CA SER A 9 9.03 32.92 8.16
C SER A 9 7.82 33.46 7.40
N LEU A 10 7.91 34.66 6.81
CA LEU A 10 6.83 35.25 6.01
C LEU A 10 6.49 34.40 4.77
N ARG A 11 7.51 33.95 4.03
CA ARG A 11 7.29 33.09 2.86
C ARG A 11 6.63 31.77 3.26
N GLU A 12 7.06 31.17 4.37
CA GLU A 12 6.46 29.93 4.87
C GLU A 12 5.00 30.14 5.34
N ILE A 13 4.70 31.24 6.03
CA ILE A 13 3.33 31.61 6.40
C ILE A 13 2.44 31.73 5.15
N HIS A 14 2.90 32.45 4.12
CA HIS A 14 2.15 32.59 2.86
C HIS A 14 1.95 31.25 2.15
N ALA A 15 2.96 30.38 2.17
CA ALA A 15 2.83 29.02 1.64
C ALA A 15 1.74 28.23 2.38
N GLN A 16 1.70 28.29 3.72
CA GLN A 16 0.65 27.62 4.51
C GLN A 16 -0.74 28.23 4.28
N ILE A 17 -0.85 29.55 4.09
CA ILE A 17 -2.11 30.20 3.71
C ILE A 17 -2.61 29.66 2.36
N LYS A 18 -1.71 29.50 1.38
CA LYS A 18 -2.06 28.92 0.08
C LYS A 18 -2.56 27.47 0.22
N VAL A 19 -1.87 26.66 1.02
CA VAL A 19 -2.30 25.28 1.35
C VAL A 19 -3.69 25.28 1.98
N ALA A 20 -3.95 26.15 2.96
CA ALA A 20 -5.25 26.26 3.62
C ALA A 20 -6.38 26.63 2.64
N LYS A 21 -6.13 27.57 1.72
CA LYS A 21 -7.09 27.95 0.66
C LYS A 21 -7.38 26.80 -0.29
N THR A 22 -6.34 26.13 -0.80
CA THR A 22 -6.50 24.97 -1.69
C THR A 22 -7.24 23.83 -1.00
N LEU A 23 -6.90 23.56 0.28
CA LEU A 23 -7.60 22.57 1.09
C LEU A 23 -9.08 22.90 1.23
N GLY A 24 -9.44 24.16 1.50
CA GLY A 24 -10.85 24.57 1.60
C GLY A 24 -11.63 24.35 0.30
N ILE A 25 -11.04 24.66 -0.85
CA ILE A 25 -11.65 24.41 -2.17
C ILE A 25 -11.82 22.91 -2.41
N ALA A 26 -10.78 22.12 -2.14
CA ALA A 26 -10.80 20.68 -2.33
C ALA A 26 -11.81 19.98 -1.41
N LEU A 27 -11.88 20.42 -0.14
CA LEU A 27 -12.85 19.94 0.84
C LEU A 27 -14.27 20.26 0.38
N LYS A 28 -14.54 21.52 0.01
CA LYS A 28 -15.86 21.93 -0.49
C LYS A 28 -16.28 21.09 -1.69
N HIS A 29 -15.40 20.90 -2.67
CA HIS A 29 -15.69 20.06 -3.84
C HIS A 29 -16.02 18.60 -3.45
N HIS A 30 -15.35 18.05 -2.45
CA HIS A 30 -15.62 16.68 -1.98
C HIS A 30 -16.92 16.57 -1.18
N LEU A 31 -17.24 17.57 -0.36
CA LEU A 31 -18.45 17.58 0.46
C LEU A 31 -19.71 17.88 -0.38
N ASP A 32 -19.61 18.80 -1.33
CA ASP A 32 -20.72 19.17 -2.21
C ASP A 32 -20.90 18.15 -3.35
N GLY A 33 -19.83 17.42 -3.71
CA GLY A 33 -19.85 16.45 -4.78
C GLY A 33 -20.38 15.09 -4.34
N LYS A 34 -21.19 14.46 -5.21
CA LYS A 34 -21.52 13.01 -5.14
C LYS A 34 -20.31 12.08 -5.20
N VAL A 35 -19.10 12.63 -5.25
CA VAL A 35 -17.82 11.90 -5.25
C VAL A 35 -17.70 11.01 -4.01
N LEU A 36 -18.16 11.47 -2.85
CA LEU A 36 -18.19 10.65 -1.63
C LEU A 36 -19.26 9.56 -1.69
N GLU A 37 -20.38 9.77 -2.37
CA GLU A 37 -21.48 8.79 -2.45
C GLU A 37 -21.10 7.54 -3.27
N GLY A 38 -20.19 7.68 -4.25
CA GLY A 38 -19.76 6.57 -5.10
C GLY A 38 -18.55 5.76 -4.58
N ALA A 39 -17.83 6.27 -3.57
CA ALA A 39 -16.63 5.62 -3.05
C ALA A 39 -16.97 4.60 -1.96
N ARG A 40 -16.21 3.50 -1.86
CA ARG A 40 -16.40 2.50 -0.77
C ARG A 40 -16.04 3.14 0.58
N ALA A 41 -16.65 2.69 1.69
CA ALA A 41 -16.42 3.33 2.99
C ALA A 41 -14.93 3.40 3.39
N GLY A 42 -14.16 2.36 3.06
CA GLY A 42 -12.71 2.35 3.28
C GLY A 42 -11.95 3.45 2.52
N GLU A 43 -12.34 3.73 1.28
CA GLU A 43 -11.74 4.80 0.46
C GLU A 43 -12.10 6.19 1.01
N GLN A 44 -13.34 6.37 1.44
CA GLN A 44 -13.80 7.60 2.08
C GLN A 44 -12.98 7.91 3.34
N VAL A 45 -12.79 6.92 4.21
CA VAL A 45 -11.99 7.06 5.44
C VAL A 45 -10.56 7.48 5.12
N LEU A 46 -9.92 6.88 4.11
CA LEU A 46 -8.55 7.22 3.71
C LEU A 46 -8.45 8.65 3.17
N LEU A 47 -9.41 9.06 2.34
CA LEU A 47 -9.45 10.39 1.74
C LEU A 47 -9.69 11.48 2.79
N ILE A 48 -10.66 11.28 3.68
CA ILE A 48 -10.97 12.22 4.76
C ILE A 48 -9.78 12.34 5.74
N ASN A 49 -9.14 11.22 6.09
CA ASN A 49 -7.91 11.23 6.90
C ASN A 49 -6.77 12.03 6.25
N ARG A 50 -6.65 11.99 4.92
CA ARG A 50 -5.65 12.79 4.19
C ARG A 50 -5.94 14.28 4.33
N PHE A 51 -7.20 14.70 4.20
CA PHE A 51 -7.58 16.10 4.43
C PHE A 51 -7.31 16.52 5.87
N LEU A 52 -7.65 15.68 6.85
CA LEU A 52 -7.42 15.96 8.27
C LEU A 52 -5.94 16.20 8.57
N ARG A 53 -5.07 15.29 8.11
CA ARG A 53 -3.61 15.44 8.29
C ARG A 53 -3.09 16.72 7.64
N THR A 54 -3.56 17.03 6.44
CA THR A 54 -3.14 18.25 5.72
C THR A 54 -3.57 19.50 6.50
N ALA A 55 -4.81 19.52 7.02
CA ALA A 55 -5.34 20.61 7.82
C ALA A 55 -4.55 20.82 9.13
N LEU A 56 -4.28 19.74 9.86
CA LEU A 56 -3.53 19.76 11.11
C LEU A 56 -2.10 20.27 10.91
N VAL A 57 -1.38 19.72 9.92
CA VAL A 57 -0.01 20.14 9.61
C VAL A 57 0.03 21.60 9.17
N ALA A 58 -0.91 22.04 8.33
CA ALA A 58 -0.98 23.44 7.91
C ALA A 58 -1.23 24.38 9.10
N ARG A 59 -2.13 24.02 10.02
CA ARG A 59 -2.43 24.78 11.23
C ARG A 59 -1.22 24.90 12.15
N GLU A 60 -0.57 23.78 12.45
CA GLU A 60 0.61 23.74 13.32
C GLU A 60 1.79 24.50 12.71
N SER A 61 2.04 24.32 11.41
CA SER A 61 3.09 25.04 10.69
C SER A 61 2.84 26.54 10.69
N MET A 62 1.61 26.96 10.37
CA MET A 62 1.22 28.37 10.38
C MET A 62 1.44 29.00 11.77
N TRP A 63 1.03 28.30 12.84
CA TRP A 63 1.28 28.75 14.21
C TRP A 63 2.78 28.87 14.51
N GLY A 64 3.56 27.83 14.21
CA GLY A 64 5.00 27.80 14.47
C GLY A 64 5.76 28.92 13.77
N TYR A 65 5.50 29.15 12.48
CA TYR A 65 6.13 30.24 11.73
C TYR A 65 5.67 31.62 12.21
N THR A 66 4.40 31.77 12.60
CA THR A 66 3.88 33.01 13.18
C THR A 66 4.59 33.33 14.49
N GLN A 67 4.69 32.36 15.40
CA GLN A 67 5.38 32.55 16.68
C GLN A 67 6.86 32.91 16.49
N ARG A 68 7.55 32.23 15.55
CA ARG A 68 8.93 32.55 15.19
C ARG A 68 9.04 33.99 14.66
N PHE A 69 8.17 34.36 13.72
CA PHE A 69 8.15 35.71 13.15
C PHE A 69 8.00 36.79 14.23
N LEU A 70 6.99 36.65 15.11
CA LEU A 70 6.74 37.60 16.19
C LEU A 70 7.90 37.70 17.18
N THR A 71 8.54 36.57 17.49
CA THR A 71 9.69 36.51 18.40
C THR A 71 10.89 37.22 17.81
N VAL A 72 11.19 36.95 16.53
CA VAL A 72 12.33 37.55 15.83
C VAL A 72 12.09 39.04 15.58
N ASP A 73 10.87 39.47 15.22
CA ASP A 73 10.56 40.89 15.04
C ASP A 73 10.66 41.65 16.37
N SER A 74 10.16 41.07 17.46
CA SER A 74 10.29 41.65 18.81
C SER A 74 11.74 41.74 19.27
N LEU A 75 12.59 40.77 18.91
CA LEU A 75 14.03 40.85 19.15
C LEU A 75 14.68 41.95 18.30
N TYR A 76 14.31 42.03 17.03
CA TYR A 76 14.85 43.04 16.11
C TYR A 76 14.49 44.45 16.58
N GLN A 77 13.24 44.68 17.00
CA GLN A 77 12.82 45.95 17.60
C GLN A 77 13.67 46.30 18.83
N ARG A 78 13.82 45.37 19.79
CA ARG A 78 14.61 45.62 21.00
C ARG A 78 16.08 45.94 20.72
N MET A 79 16.71 45.26 19.77
CA MET A 79 18.09 45.53 19.38
C MET A 79 18.25 46.89 18.66
N ALA A 80 17.22 47.33 17.94
CA ALA A 80 17.21 48.66 17.34
C ALA A 80 17.03 49.75 18.40
N ASP A 81 16.20 49.50 19.41
CA ASP A 81 15.92 50.43 20.51
C ASP A 81 17.10 50.57 21.48
N SER A 82 17.86 49.49 21.71
CA SER A 82 19.07 49.51 22.54
C SER A 82 20.28 50.15 21.85
N GLY A 83 20.20 50.39 20.54
CA GLY A 83 21.32 50.87 19.73
C GLY A 83 22.31 49.78 19.31
N ASP A 84 22.05 48.51 19.63
CA ASP A 84 22.86 47.37 19.17
C ASP A 84 22.76 47.16 17.66
N LEU A 85 21.67 47.64 17.05
CA LEU A 85 21.48 47.69 15.60
C LEU A 85 21.06 49.10 15.15
N PRO A 86 21.54 49.56 13.98
CA PRO A 86 21.10 50.85 13.44
C PRO A 86 19.59 50.87 13.15
N THR A 87 18.86 51.84 13.72
CA THR A 87 17.41 51.98 13.57
C THR A 87 16.99 52.08 12.10
N TRP A 88 17.74 52.81 11.28
CA TRP A 88 17.47 52.97 9.84
C TRP A 88 17.39 51.64 9.10
N LYS A 89 18.13 50.62 9.56
CA LYS A 89 18.14 49.30 8.92
C LYS A 89 16.79 48.60 9.11
N ARG A 90 16.21 48.71 10.31
CA ARG A 90 14.87 48.20 10.59
C ARG A 90 13.79 48.99 9.84
N THR A 91 13.90 50.32 9.81
CA THR A 91 13.00 51.18 9.04
C THR A 91 13.03 50.80 7.56
N LYS A 92 14.23 50.65 7.00
CA LYS A 92 14.41 50.20 5.61
C LYS A 92 13.80 48.82 5.38
N TRP A 93 13.95 47.85 6.29
CA TRP A 93 13.28 46.55 6.17
C TRP A 93 11.75 46.65 6.14
N LEU A 94 11.17 47.56 6.91
CA LEU A 94 9.73 47.82 6.90
C LEU A 94 9.28 48.53 5.62
N GLU A 95 10.09 49.42 5.06
CA GLU A 95 9.79 50.21 3.85
C GLU A 95 10.05 49.43 2.54
N ASP A 96 11.12 48.64 2.48
CA ASP A 96 11.53 47.83 1.32
C ASP A 96 10.62 46.61 1.08
N GLY A 97 9.60 46.41 1.91
CA GLY A 97 8.63 45.30 1.89
C GLY A 97 7.72 45.25 0.66
N THR A 98 8.28 45.38 -0.53
CA THR A 98 7.60 45.51 -1.82
C THR A 98 7.02 44.20 -2.36
N ASP A 99 7.31 43.05 -1.75
CA ASP A 99 6.86 41.74 -2.24
C ASP A 99 5.97 40.96 -1.26
N HIS A 100 5.97 41.32 0.02
CA HIS A 100 5.23 40.63 1.08
C HIS A 100 4.67 41.70 2.02
N ASP A 101 3.40 41.63 2.44
CA ASP A 101 2.85 42.48 3.50
C ASP A 101 3.68 42.29 4.79
N THR A 102 4.78 43.04 4.93
CA THR A 102 5.79 42.87 5.99
C THR A 102 5.33 43.47 7.31
N HIS A 103 4.22 44.21 7.29
CA HIS A 103 3.65 44.81 8.49
C HIS A 103 2.93 43.75 9.30
N ALA A 104 3.55 43.37 10.43
CA ALA A 104 2.99 42.45 11.41
C ALA A 104 1.54 42.81 11.80
N LYS A 105 1.22 44.10 11.84
CA LYS A 105 -0.12 44.62 12.16
C LYS A 105 -1.20 44.16 11.17
N ASP A 106 -0.86 44.04 9.89
CA ASP A 106 -1.79 43.65 8.84
C ASP A 106 -1.80 42.13 8.64
N LEU A 107 -0.64 41.49 8.87
CA LEU A 107 -0.48 40.06 8.72
C LEU A 107 -1.18 39.25 9.83
N ILE A 108 -1.15 39.70 11.09
CA ILE A 108 -1.73 38.96 12.22
C ILE A 108 -3.25 38.71 12.02
N PRO A 109 -4.08 39.72 11.66
CA PRO A 109 -5.50 39.49 11.36
C PRO A 109 -5.72 38.47 10.24
N ILE A 110 -4.90 38.51 9.18
CA ILE A 110 -4.99 37.59 8.04
C ILE A 110 -4.67 36.15 8.48
N ILE A 111 -3.57 35.96 9.21
CA ILE A 111 -3.17 34.66 9.76
C ILE A 111 -4.27 34.14 10.68
N HIS A 112 -4.76 34.96 11.60
CA HIS A 112 -5.82 34.58 12.53
C HIS A 112 -7.09 34.16 11.76
N GLY A 113 -7.46 34.90 10.71
CA GLY A 113 -8.59 34.55 9.85
C GLY A 113 -8.43 33.15 9.25
N HIS A 114 -7.27 32.87 8.66
CA HIS A 114 -6.98 31.57 8.07
C HIS A 114 -6.86 30.43 9.09
N MET A 115 -6.27 30.68 10.27
CA MET A 115 -6.23 29.71 11.36
C MET A 115 -7.64 29.35 11.84
N LYS A 116 -8.53 30.35 11.99
CA LYS A 116 -9.93 30.13 12.36
C LYS A 116 -10.65 29.27 11.32
N THR A 117 -10.45 29.57 10.03
CA THR A 117 -10.99 28.75 8.95
C THR A 117 -10.46 27.31 8.97
N LEU A 118 -9.16 27.11 9.24
CA LEU A 118 -8.59 25.77 9.37
C LEU A 118 -9.21 24.98 10.53
N VAL A 119 -9.44 25.61 11.68
CA VAL A 119 -10.12 24.98 12.83
C VAL A 119 -11.54 24.55 12.43
N GLN A 120 -12.30 25.42 11.76
CA GLN A 120 -13.63 25.08 11.25
C GLN A 120 -13.59 23.93 10.25
N HIS A 121 -12.62 23.90 9.34
CA HIS A 121 -12.45 22.77 8.41
C HIS A 121 -12.11 21.48 9.14
N ILE A 122 -11.24 21.52 10.17
CA ILE A 122 -10.90 20.34 10.98
C ILE A 122 -12.15 19.76 11.64
N GLU A 123 -12.97 20.59 12.27
CA GLU A 123 -14.24 20.15 12.90
C GLU A 123 -15.18 19.48 11.89
N VAL A 124 -15.31 20.04 10.69
CA VAL A 124 -16.12 19.45 9.61
C VAL A 124 -15.52 18.11 9.16
N ILE A 125 -14.21 18.05 8.95
CA ILE A 125 -13.51 16.84 8.51
C ILE A 125 -13.63 15.72 9.55
N GLU A 126 -13.49 16.03 10.84
CA GLU A 126 -13.63 15.06 11.94
C GLU A 126 -15.05 14.49 12.02
N LYS A 127 -16.07 15.34 11.84
CA LYS A 127 -17.46 14.89 11.79
C LYS A 127 -17.72 13.95 10.61
N GLU A 128 -17.19 14.26 9.43
CA GLU A 128 -17.32 13.39 8.26
C GLU A 128 -16.50 12.10 8.38
N LEU A 129 -15.34 12.16 9.06
CA LEU A 129 -14.54 10.98 9.35
C LEU A 129 -15.32 10.00 10.22
N ALA A 130 -15.93 10.50 11.31
CA ALA A 130 -16.74 9.66 12.19
C ALA A 130 -17.92 9.00 11.44
N LYS A 131 -18.56 9.72 10.51
CA LYS A 131 -19.61 9.14 9.64
C LYS A 131 -19.06 8.05 8.73
N ALA A 132 -17.91 8.28 8.09
CA ALA A 132 -17.28 7.32 7.20
C ALA A 132 -16.80 6.06 7.96
N GLU A 133 -16.27 6.23 9.16
CA GLU A 133 -15.88 5.13 10.04
C GLU A 133 -17.09 4.29 10.48
N ASN A 134 -18.21 4.93 10.84
CA ASN A 134 -19.45 4.22 11.13
C ASN A 134 -19.95 3.40 9.94
N ARG A 135 -19.91 3.98 8.71
CA ARG A 135 -20.25 3.23 7.48
C ARG A 135 -19.36 2.02 7.29
N LEU A 136 -18.05 2.18 7.46
CA LEU A 136 -17.08 1.09 7.35
C LEU A 136 -17.35 -0.02 8.38
N GLN A 137 -17.74 0.34 9.59
CA GLN A 137 -18.08 -0.62 10.63
C GLN A 137 -19.34 -1.41 10.30
N MET A 138 -20.35 -0.77 9.70
CA MET A 138 -21.55 -1.45 9.20
C MET A 138 -21.23 -2.42 8.06
N GLU A 139 -20.46 -1.98 7.05
CA GLU A 139 -20.01 -2.84 5.94
C GLU A 139 -19.24 -4.07 6.46
N ARG A 140 -18.37 -3.89 7.47
CA ARG A 140 -17.66 -5.01 8.12
C ARG A 140 -18.60 -5.96 8.84
N GLY A 141 -19.65 -5.45 9.49
CA GLY A 141 -20.66 -6.27 10.14
C GLY A 141 -21.45 -7.13 9.14
N GLU A 142 -21.84 -6.53 8.02
CA GLU A 142 -22.53 -7.24 6.92
C GLU A 142 -21.63 -8.29 6.27
N GLN A 143 -20.34 -7.96 6.04
CA GLN A 143 -19.36 -8.92 5.55
C GLN A 143 -19.15 -10.09 6.52
N ALA A 144 -19.06 -9.83 7.83
CA ALA A 144 -18.93 -10.89 8.82
C ALA A 144 -20.18 -11.78 8.89
N SER A 145 -21.37 -11.19 8.79
CA SER A 145 -22.65 -11.92 8.76
C SER A 145 -22.74 -12.83 7.54
N THR A 146 -22.41 -12.30 6.36
CA THR A 146 -22.39 -13.08 5.11
C THR A 146 -21.33 -14.17 5.14
N GLU A 147 -20.14 -13.91 5.70
CA GLU A 147 -19.10 -14.93 5.88
C GLU A 147 -19.55 -16.07 6.79
N ILE A 148 -20.23 -15.76 7.90
CA ILE A 148 -20.79 -16.78 8.81
C ILE A 148 -21.84 -17.61 8.08
N MET A 149 -22.76 -16.98 7.35
CA MET A 149 -23.82 -17.68 6.62
C MET A 149 -23.26 -18.61 5.53
N VAL A 150 -22.29 -18.14 4.74
CA VAL A 150 -21.60 -18.97 3.73
C VAL A 150 -20.89 -20.16 4.38
N ARG A 151 -20.26 -19.94 5.53
CA ARG A 151 -19.58 -21.01 6.27
C ARG A 151 -20.55 -22.06 6.81
N GLU A 152 -21.71 -21.64 7.27
CA GLU A 152 -22.77 -22.53 7.76
C GLU A 152 -23.38 -23.34 6.61
N MET A 153 -23.66 -22.70 5.46
CA MET A 153 -24.09 -23.40 4.25
C MET A 153 -23.09 -24.47 3.79
N ILE A 154 -21.79 -24.16 3.78
CA ILE A 154 -20.75 -25.14 3.44
C ILE A 154 -20.77 -26.31 4.43
N ARG A 155 -20.95 -26.04 5.72
CA ARG A 155 -21.00 -27.08 6.76
C ARG A 155 -22.22 -27.99 6.60
N GLU A 156 -23.38 -27.42 6.32
CA GLU A 156 -24.61 -28.18 6.07
C GLU A 156 -24.49 -29.07 4.83
N GLU A 157 -23.85 -28.58 3.76
CA GLU A 157 -23.61 -29.37 2.56
C GLU A 157 -22.63 -30.52 2.82
N GLU A 158 -21.51 -30.26 3.53
CA GLU A 158 -20.57 -31.31 3.96
C GLU A 158 -21.24 -32.36 4.88
N GLU A 159 -22.20 -31.96 5.72
CA GLU A 159 -22.97 -32.88 6.55
C GLU A 159 -23.95 -33.72 5.72
N ARG A 160 -24.62 -33.14 4.71
CA ARG A 160 -25.48 -33.89 3.78
C ARG A 160 -24.69 -34.93 2.98
N GLU A 161 -23.51 -34.56 2.48
CA GLU A 161 -22.62 -35.50 1.76
C GLU A 161 -22.21 -36.68 2.64
N LYS A 162 -21.96 -36.46 3.94
CA LYS A 162 -21.59 -37.55 4.87
C LYS A 162 -22.73 -38.48 5.27
N THR A 163 -23.98 -38.04 5.14
CA THR A 163 -25.15 -38.85 5.49
C THR A 163 -25.60 -39.76 4.36
N LEU A 164 -25.15 -39.53 3.13
CA LEU A 164 -25.41 -40.44 2.02
C LEU A 164 -24.58 -41.70 2.21
N THR A 165 -25.26 -42.84 2.23
CA THR A 165 -24.59 -44.13 2.07
C THR A 165 -24.04 -44.25 0.64
N ASP A 166 -22.96 -45.02 0.44
CA ASP A 166 -22.36 -45.19 -0.89
C ASP A 166 -23.40 -45.60 -1.95
N ASP A 167 -24.42 -46.38 -1.57
CA ASP A 167 -25.53 -46.79 -2.44
C ASP A 167 -26.46 -45.61 -2.79
N GLU A 168 -26.87 -44.79 -1.81
CA GLU A 168 -27.71 -43.59 -2.06
C GLU A 168 -26.98 -42.50 -2.84
N TYR A 169 -25.67 -42.38 -2.66
CA TYR A 169 -24.82 -41.47 -3.45
C TYR A 169 -24.76 -41.91 -4.92
N MET A 170 -24.62 -43.21 -5.16
CA MET A 170 -24.63 -43.80 -6.50
C MET A 170 -26.00 -43.70 -7.18
N ASP A 171 -27.10 -43.95 -6.46
CA ASP A 171 -28.46 -43.79 -6.98
C ASP A 171 -28.75 -42.34 -7.40
N ARG A 172 -28.24 -41.36 -6.66
CA ARG A 172 -28.41 -39.93 -6.97
C ARG A 172 -27.61 -39.49 -8.20
N LEU A 173 -26.38 -40.00 -8.36
CA LEU A 173 -25.55 -39.82 -9.56
C LEU A 173 -26.19 -40.46 -10.80
N ILE A 174 -26.91 -41.57 -10.62
CA ILE A 174 -27.68 -42.23 -11.68
C ILE A 174 -28.89 -41.37 -12.05
N GLU A 175 -29.63 -40.84 -11.08
CA GLU A 175 -30.80 -39.96 -11.33
C GLU A 175 -30.39 -38.67 -12.07
N GLU A 176 -29.36 -37.96 -11.60
CA GLU A 176 -28.90 -36.69 -12.21
C GLU A 176 -28.31 -36.86 -13.62
N ASN A 177 -27.76 -38.04 -13.95
CA ASN A 177 -27.32 -38.35 -15.32
C ASN A 177 -28.44 -38.96 -16.20
N SER A 178 -29.49 -39.51 -15.61
CA SER A 178 -30.57 -40.17 -16.36
C SER A 178 -31.55 -39.19 -17.03
N GLU A 179 -31.53 -37.91 -16.66
CA GLU A 179 -32.42 -36.89 -17.25
C GLU A 179 -31.92 -36.32 -18.60
N GLU A 180 -30.68 -36.60 -19.04
CA GLU A 180 -30.15 -36.05 -20.30
C GLU A 180 -29.70 -37.06 -21.38
N GLU A 181 -29.73 -38.38 -21.11
CA GLU A 181 -29.35 -39.35 -22.15
C GLU A 181 -30.55 -39.85 -22.96
N GLY A 182 -30.94 -39.01 -23.91
CA GLY A 182 -31.57 -39.47 -25.12
C GLY A 182 -30.66 -40.44 -25.88
N LYS A 183 -31.05 -41.72 -25.83
CA LYS A 183 -31.04 -42.67 -26.96
C LYS A 183 -29.68 -42.89 -27.63
N TRP A 184 -28.90 -43.83 -27.08
CA TRP A 184 -27.85 -44.51 -27.83
C TRP A 184 -28.17 -45.99 -27.87
N ASP A 185 -28.41 -46.48 -29.09
CA ASP A 185 -28.76 -47.86 -29.40
C ASP A 185 -27.57 -48.79 -29.12
N ASP A 186 -27.91 -49.96 -28.57
CA ASP A 186 -27.03 -51.09 -28.26
C ASP A 186 -26.17 -51.52 -29.47
N GLU A 187 -24.85 -51.55 -29.30
CA GLU A 187 -24.02 -52.53 -30.00
C GLU A 187 -22.85 -52.98 -29.12
N ASP A 188 -22.88 -54.28 -28.81
CA ASP A 188 -21.88 -55.08 -28.11
C ASP A 188 -20.44 -54.76 -28.53
N SER A 189 -19.52 -54.62 -27.57
CA SER A 189 -18.14 -55.10 -27.71
C SER A 189 -17.36 -55.19 -26.40
N GLU A 190 -16.51 -56.21 -26.37
CA GLU A 190 -15.76 -56.76 -25.24
C GLU A 190 -14.69 -55.84 -24.63
N ILE A 191 -14.46 -56.09 -23.34
CA ILE A 191 -13.45 -55.55 -22.43
C ILE A 191 -12.03 -55.61 -23.03
N GLN A 192 -11.29 -54.48 -23.03
CA GLN A 192 -9.83 -54.47 -22.76
C GLN A 192 -9.22 -53.06 -22.56
N ASN A 193 -8.43 -52.95 -21.48
CA ASN A 193 -7.39 -51.94 -21.20
C ASN A 193 -7.79 -50.46 -21.04
N SER A 194 -8.14 -50.05 -19.82
CA SER A 194 -8.06 -48.66 -19.39
C SER A 194 -6.60 -48.23 -19.17
N ASN A 195 -5.91 -47.88 -20.27
CA ASN A 195 -5.00 -46.74 -20.19
C ASN A 195 -5.88 -45.56 -19.73
N GLU A 196 -5.60 -44.98 -18.58
CA GLU A 196 -6.23 -43.73 -18.16
C GLU A 196 -5.95 -42.68 -19.24
N GLU A 197 -6.93 -42.48 -20.12
CA GLU A 197 -6.94 -41.35 -21.03
C GLU A 197 -6.91 -40.07 -20.18
N PRO A 198 -6.04 -39.09 -20.50
CA PRO A 198 -6.07 -37.81 -19.81
C PRO A 198 -7.47 -37.22 -19.99
N CYS A 199 -8.19 -36.99 -18.88
CA CYS A 199 -9.49 -36.32 -18.90
C CYS A 199 -9.38 -35.11 -19.82
N ARG A 200 -10.07 -35.15 -20.97
CA ARG A 200 -10.13 -34.03 -21.91
C ARG A 200 -10.72 -32.85 -21.14
N MET A 201 -9.88 -31.90 -20.75
CA MET A 201 -10.32 -30.65 -20.14
C MET A 201 -11.27 -29.99 -21.13
N THR A 202 -12.51 -29.76 -20.73
CA THR A 202 -13.43 -29.02 -21.58
C THR A 202 -12.94 -27.57 -21.68
N PRO A 203 -13.15 -26.91 -22.84
CA PRO A 203 -12.78 -25.52 -23.01
C PRO A 203 -13.36 -24.58 -21.95
N GLU A 204 -14.57 -24.88 -21.47
CA GLU A 204 -15.25 -24.16 -20.40
C GLU A 204 -14.47 -24.23 -19.07
N SER A 205 -13.83 -25.39 -18.79
CA SER A 205 -13.00 -25.59 -17.60
C SER A 205 -11.67 -24.81 -17.69
N GLU A 206 -11.08 -24.73 -18.88
CA GLU A 206 -9.86 -23.98 -19.11
C GLU A 206 -10.07 -22.47 -18.99
N TRP A 207 -11.17 -21.94 -19.54
CA TRP A 207 -11.54 -20.54 -19.38
C TRP A 207 -11.72 -20.16 -17.92
N ALA A 208 -12.47 -20.96 -17.14
CA ALA A 208 -12.67 -20.73 -15.71
C ALA A 208 -11.34 -20.71 -14.93
N ARG A 209 -10.39 -21.58 -15.31
CA ARG A 209 -9.03 -21.61 -14.72
C ARG A 209 -8.24 -20.35 -15.06
N LEU A 210 -8.29 -19.87 -16.30
CA LEU A 210 -7.60 -18.62 -16.70
C LEU A 210 -8.22 -17.40 -16.03
N GLU A 211 -9.55 -17.32 -15.96
CA GLU A 211 -10.25 -16.22 -15.32
C GLU A 211 -9.90 -16.14 -13.81
N LYS A 212 -9.88 -17.30 -13.13
CA LYS A 212 -9.40 -17.38 -11.74
C LYS A 212 -7.95 -16.92 -11.61
N THR A 213 -7.07 -17.39 -12.48
CA THR A 213 -5.65 -17.00 -12.50
C THR A 213 -5.50 -15.49 -12.71
N LEU A 214 -6.28 -14.91 -13.62
CA LEU A 214 -6.27 -13.48 -13.90
C LEU A 214 -6.68 -12.66 -12.68
N ARG A 215 -7.79 -13.03 -12.01
CA ARG A 215 -8.23 -12.38 -10.76
C ARG A 215 -7.15 -12.42 -9.68
N GLU A 216 -6.51 -13.57 -9.49
CA GLU A 216 -5.42 -13.73 -8.52
C GLU A 216 -4.20 -12.85 -8.86
N LEU A 217 -3.81 -12.79 -10.14
CA LEU A 217 -2.70 -11.96 -10.60
C LEU A 217 -3.00 -10.45 -10.47
N GLU A 218 -4.20 -10.01 -10.83
CA GLU A 218 -4.62 -8.61 -10.69
C GLU A 218 -4.67 -8.17 -9.23
N TYR A 219 -5.21 -9.03 -8.35
CA TYR A 219 -5.16 -8.81 -6.90
C TYR A 219 -3.71 -8.72 -6.40
N ALA A 220 -2.85 -9.66 -6.80
CA ALA A 220 -1.45 -9.66 -6.41
C ALA A 220 -0.71 -8.41 -6.88
N HIS A 221 -0.97 -7.94 -8.10
CA HIS A 221 -0.35 -6.73 -8.63
C HIS A 221 -0.65 -5.49 -7.76
N GLN A 222 -1.86 -5.42 -7.18
CA GLN A 222 -2.24 -4.35 -6.25
C GLN A 222 -1.63 -4.51 -4.86
N TYR A 223 -1.53 -5.75 -4.36
CA TYR A 223 -1.20 -6.04 -2.95
C TYR A 223 0.15 -6.73 -2.73
N LEU A 224 1.01 -6.82 -3.76
CA LEU A 224 2.36 -7.39 -3.64
C LEU A 224 3.10 -6.77 -2.44
N PRO A 225 3.73 -7.60 -1.58
CA PRO A 225 4.44 -7.10 -0.42
C PRO A 225 5.58 -6.18 -0.87
N GLN A 226 5.57 -4.95 -0.34
CA GLN A 226 6.58 -3.95 -0.67
C GLN A 226 7.67 -3.91 0.40
N ARG A 227 8.90 -3.77 -0.07
CA ARG A 227 10.06 -3.54 0.79
C ARG A 227 9.97 -2.13 1.38
N LYS A 228 10.03 -2.03 2.71
CA LYS A 228 9.99 -0.74 3.43
C LYS A 228 11.37 -0.07 3.39
N ILE A 229 11.62 0.72 2.35
CA ILE A 229 12.86 1.51 2.21
C ILE A 229 12.82 2.71 3.16
N ARG A 230 13.80 2.82 4.06
CA ARG A 230 13.90 3.91 5.04
C ARG A 230 15.36 4.23 5.36
N TRP A 231 15.66 5.52 5.51
CA TRP A 231 17.00 5.98 5.92
C TRP A 231 17.33 5.64 7.37
N THR A 232 16.31 5.68 8.24
CA THR A 232 16.39 5.41 9.66
C THR A 232 15.32 4.38 10.08
N SER A 233 15.69 3.45 10.95
CA SER A 233 14.79 2.48 11.57
C SER A 233 14.74 2.76 13.07
N PRO A 234 13.59 3.19 13.62
CA PRO A 234 13.43 3.31 15.06
C PRO A 234 13.77 1.98 15.73
N ASN A 235 14.50 2.02 16.84
CA ASN A 235 14.88 0.84 17.64
C ASN A 235 15.90 -0.12 16.99
N LYS A 236 16.62 0.31 15.94
CA LYS A 236 17.75 -0.48 15.45
C LYS A 236 18.94 -0.37 16.40
N ARG A 237 19.50 -1.51 16.81
CA ARG A 237 20.74 -1.56 17.60
C ARG A 237 21.92 -1.06 16.76
N SER A 238 22.81 -0.30 17.39
CA SER A 238 23.96 0.36 16.72
C SER A 238 25.07 -0.60 16.28
N ASP A 239 25.05 -1.85 16.75
CA ASP A 239 26.02 -2.90 16.44
C ASP A 239 25.80 -3.55 15.06
N VAL A 240 24.56 -3.59 14.56
CA VAL A 240 24.24 -4.18 13.26
C VAL A 240 24.44 -3.15 12.14
N ARG A 241 25.34 -3.41 11.20
CA ARG A 241 25.55 -2.57 10.01
C ARG A 241 24.79 -3.12 8.80
N CYS A 242 24.29 -2.22 7.96
CA CYS A 242 23.72 -2.60 6.68
C CYS A 242 24.79 -3.23 5.78
N THR A 243 24.56 -4.44 5.29
CA THR A 243 25.50 -5.19 4.43
C THR A 243 25.82 -4.44 3.13
N PHE A 244 24.87 -3.67 2.60
CA PHE A 244 24.97 -3.05 1.28
C PHE A 244 25.65 -1.67 1.30
N CYS A 245 25.40 -0.86 2.34
CA CYS A 245 25.94 0.51 2.42
C CYS A 245 26.71 0.82 3.71
N ALA A 246 26.94 -0.17 4.56
CA ALA A 246 27.65 -0.08 5.85
C ALA A 246 27.02 0.86 6.90
N SER A 247 25.85 1.44 6.64
CA SER A 247 25.15 2.33 7.58
C SER A 247 24.62 1.61 8.82
N VAL A 248 24.70 2.26 9.98
CA VAL A 248 24.12 1.76 11.25
C VAL A 248 22.65 2.13 11.41
N TRP A 249 22.10 3.02 10.58
CA TRP A 249 20.78 3.62 10.81
C TRP A 249 19.58 2.78 10.35
N HIS A 250 19.78 1.80 9.44
CA HIS A 250 18.70 0.95 8.90
C HIS A 250 19.13 -0.50 8.69
N PHE A 251 18.19 -1.44 8.69
CA PHE A 251 18.45 -2.86 8.40
C PHE A 251 18.77 -3.07 6.92
N SER A 252 19.54 -4.12 6.59
CA SER A 252 19.92 -4.44 5.20
C SER A 252 18.71 -4.53 4.26
N ASP A 253 17.59 -5.10 4.72
CA ASP A 253 16.37 -5.17 3.89
C ASP A 253 15.80 -3.77 3.54
N SER A 254 15.94 -2.79 4.43
CA SER A 254 15.45 -1.41 4.26
C SER A 254 16.44 -0.46 3.56
N CYS A 255 17.56 -0.96 3.02
CA CYS A 255 18.62 -0.13 2.45
C CYS A 255 18.12 0.80 1.33
N PRO A 256 18.29 2.13 1.46
CA PRO A 256 17.89 3.10 0.43
C PRO A 256 18.91 3.24 -0.71
N THR A 257 20.14 2.77 -0.52
CA THR A 257 21.22 2.91 -1.52
C THR A 257 21.16 1.83 -2.58
N MET A 258 20.76 0.61 -2.21
CA MET A 258 20.63 -0.53 -3.11
C MET A 258 19.25 -1.12 -2.87
N THR A 259 18.30 -0.86 -3.77
CA THR A 259 16.88 -1.18 -3.56
C THR A 259 16.40 -2.40 -4.33
N ASP A 260 17.10 -2.76 -5.40
CA ASP A 260 16.78 -3.86 -6.30
C ASP A 260 17.24 -5.22 -5.74
N GLY A 261 16.40 -6.25 -5.84
CA GLY A 261 16.70 -7.58 -5.30
C GLY A 261 17.85 -8.27 -6.03
N ASP A 262 17.83 -8.26 -7.36
CA ASP A 262 18.85 -8.91 -8.19
C ASP A 262 20.22 -8.23 -8.06
N GLU A 263 20.26 -6.90 -7.94
CA GLU A 263 21.48 -6.17 -7.62
C GLU A 263 22.06 -6.58 -6.26
N ARG A 264 21.22 -6.69 -5.22
CA ARG A 264 21.64 -7.14 -3.88
C ARG A 264 22.18 -8.56 -3.91
N PHE A 265 21.52 -9.46 -4.63
CA PHE A 265 21.96 -10.84 -4.78
C PHE A 265 23.34 -10.92 -5.46
N ARG A 266 23.51 -10.21 -6.59
CA ARG A 266 24.82 -10.10 -7.28
C ARG A 266 25.90 -9.46 -6.41
N PHE A 267 25.55 -8.51 -5.55
CA PHE A 267 26.49 -7.93 -4.59
C PHE A 267 26.98 -8.97 -3.59
N VAL A 268 26.07 -9.75 -2.99
CA VAL A 268 26.38 -10.83 -2.05
C VAL A 268 27.27 -11.89 -2.70
N GLN A 269 26.94 -12.33 -3.91
CA GLN A 269 27.75 -13.29 -4.66
C GLN A 269 29.18 -12.77 -4.93
N ARG A 270 29.31 -11.53 -5.43
CA ARG A 270 30.63 -10.92 -5.72
C ARG A 270 31.49 -10.77 -4.46
N ARG A 271 30.87 -10.47 -3.32
CA ARG A 271 31.55 -10.35 -2.02
C ARG A 271 31.77 -11.70 -1.34
N LYS A 272 31.31 -12.80 -1.94
CA LYS A 272 31.34 -14.16 -1.37
C LYS A 272 30.70 -14.24 0.02
N LEU A 273 29.67 -13.44 0.26
CA LEU A 273 28.89 -13.49 1.49
C LEU A 273 27.86 -14.62 1.37
N CYS A 274 27.49 -15.22 2.50
CA CYS A 274 26.48 -16.26 2.50
C CYS A 274 25.09 -15.67 2.28
N GLN A 275 24.31 -16.27 1.37
CA GLN A 275 23.00 -15.77 0.97
C GLN A 275 21.94 -15.86 2.08
N TYR A 276 22.16 -16.69 3.10
CA TYR A 276 21.24 -16.89 4.23
C TYR A 276 21.52 -15.95 5.41
N CYS A 277 22.80 -15.72 5.74
CA CYS A 277 23.24 -14.92 6.89
C CYS A 277 23.62 -13.47 6.51
N LEU A 278 23.96 -13.20 5.24
CA LEU A 278 24.61 -11.96 4.75
C LEU A 278 25.98 -11.67 5.36
N GLU A 279 26.58 -12.64 6.03
CA GLU A 279 27.89 -12.58 6.69
C GLU A 279 28.88 -13.52 6.00
N ASP A 280 30.14 -13.44 6.41
CA ASP A 280 31.21 -14.35 5.97
C ASP A 280 31.09 -15.66 6.77
N CYS A 281 30.32 -16.59 6.21
CA CYS A 281 30.03 -17.90 6.79
C CYS A 281 31.00 -18.95 6.19
N ASP A 282 31.54 -19.90 7.00
CA ASP A 282 32.47 -20.94 6.53
C ASP A 282 31.81 -21.83 5.45
N PRO A 283 32.37 -21.91 4.23
CA PRO A 283 31.75 -22.65 3.13
C PRO A 283 31.66 -24.17 3.39
N ASN A 284 32.41 -24.71 4.36
CA ASN A 284 32.37 -26.14 4.68
C ASN A 284 31.28 -26.50 5.72
N LYS A 285 30.55 -25.52 6.24
CA LYS A 285 29.50 -25.73 7.25
C LYS A 285 28.17 -25.20 6.74
N THR A 286 27.10 -25.92 7.05
CA THR A 286 25.74 -25.46 6.80
C THR A 286 25.45 -24.21 7.65
N CYS A 287 24.84 -23.21 7.03
CA CYS A 287 24.55 -21.97 7.73
C CYS A 287 23.41 -22.19 8.73
N PRO A 288 23.50 -21.73 9.99
CA PRO A 288 22.39 -21.86 10.94
C PRO A 288 21.08 -21.21 10.48
N ARG A 289 21.18 -20.24 9.57
CA ARG A 289 20.06 -19.49 8.98
C ARG A 289 19.52 -20.10 7.68
N GLU A 290 20.07 -21.22 7.21
CA GLU A 290 19.65 -21.86 5.96
C GLU A 290 18.19 -22.31 5.99
N ARG A 291 17.68 -22.66 7.18
CA ARG A 291 16.28 -23.08 7.37
C ARG A 291 15.31 -21.90 7.57
N ASP A 292 15.81 -20.68 7.72
CA ASP A 292 14.96 -19.51 7.91
C ASP A 292 14.28 -19.17 6.58
N GLU A 293 12.96 -19.22 6.56
CA GLU A 293 12.19 -18.91 5.36
C GLU A 293 12.22 -17.40 5.03
N CYS A 294 12.34 -17.08 3.75
CA CYS A 294 12.15 -15.72 3.27
C CYS A 294 10.70 -15.27 3.49
N PHE A 295 10.52 -14.21 4.29
CA PHE A 295 9.21 -13.59 4.55
C PHE A 295 8.40 -13.32 3.27
N TYR A 296 9.05 -12.77 2.23
CA TYR A 296 8.37 -12.45 0.98
C TYR A 296 7.96 -13.71 0.21
N CYS A 297 8.84 -14.73 0.15
CA CYS A 297 8.52 -16.00 -0.50
C CYS A 297 7.39 -16.75 0.21
N ASN A 298 7.38 -16.77 1.55
CA ASN A 298 6.34 -17.44 2.33
C ASN A 298 4.95 -16.82 2.08
N ILE A 299 4.86 -15.49 1.96
CA ILE A 299 3.61 -14.81 1.57
C ILE A 299 3.12 -15.31 0.21
N ILE A 300 4.02 -15.37 -0.78
CA ILE A 300 3.67 -15.72 -2.16
C ILE A 300 3.39 -17.22 -2.34
N TRP A 301 4.07 -18.09 -1.59
CA TRP A 301 3.96 -19.55 -1.72
C TRP A 301 2.53 -20.08 -1.58
N LYS A 302 1.70 -19.36 -0.80
CA LYS A 302 0.29 -19.68 -0.53
C LYS A 302 -0.62 -19.46 -1.75
N VAL A 303 -0.18 -18.68 -2.74
CA VAL A 303 -0.96 -18.37 -3.95
C VAL A 303 -0.33 -19.08 -5.15
N LYS A 304 -0.99 -20.14 -5.63
CA LYS A 304 -0.43 -21.01 -6.68
C LYS A 304 -0.05 -20.24 -7.95
N SER A 305 -0.89 -19.29 -8.40
CA SER A 305 -0.65 -18.47 -9.58
C SER A 305 0.57 -17.54 -9.48
N LEU A 306 1.10 -17.30 -8.28
CA LEU A 306 2.25 -16.41 -8.06
C LEU A 306 3.57 -17.14 -7.83
N ARG A 307 3.56 -18.48 -7.80
CA ARG A 307 4.77 -19.28 -7.50
C ARG A 307 5.93 -19.03 -8.47
N PHE A 308 5.63 -18.62 -9.70
CA PHE A 308 6.64 -18.24 -10.70
C PHE A 308 7.53 -17.06 -10.28
N LEU A 309 7.10 -16.26 -9.30
CA LEU A 309 7.89 -15.14 -8.75
C LEU A 309 8.96 -15.59 -7.75
N ILE A 310 8.91 -16.85 -7.28
CA ILE A 310 9.82 -17.34 -6.24
C ILE A 310 11.12 -17.78 -6.91
N PRO A 311 12.27 -17.18 -6.54
CA PRO A 311 13.57 -17.58 -7.09
C PRO A 311 13.88 -19.05 -6.81
N ASN A 312 14.49 -19.73 -7.78
CA ASN A 312 14.97 -21.11 -7.61
C ASN A 312 16.43 -21.12 -7.12
N ASP A 313 16.67 -20.57 -5.93
CA ASP A 313 18.00 -20.36 -5.35
C ASP A 313 18.28 -21.20 -4.09
N ASN A 314 17.43 -22.20 -3.82
CA ASN A 314 17.46 -23.03 -2.60
C ASN A 314 17.37 -22.18 -1.31
N GLY A 315 16.67 -21.05 -1.38
CA GLY A 315 16.42 -20.15 -0.26
C GLY A 315 17.43 -19.02 -0.17
N HIS A 316 16.99 -17.90 0.42
CA HIS A 316 17.78 -16.70 0.55
C HIS A 316 17.31 -15.86 1.74
N HIS A 317 18.20 -15.00 2.23
CA HIS A 317 17.83 -13.98 3.21
C HIS A 317 16.86 -12.98 2.56
N ARG A 318 15.79 -12.61 3.27
CA ARG A 318 14.71 -11.71 2.77
C ARG A 318 15.20 -10.42 2.10
N ALA A 319 16.35 -9.89 2.52
CA ALA A 319 16.93 -8.68 1.94
C ALA A 319 17.34 -8.84 0.47
N LEU A 320 17.55 -10.08 0.00
CA LEU A 320 17.92 -10.42 -1.37
C LEU A 320 16.70 -10.75 -2.25
N CYS A 321 15.52 -10.92 -1.65
CA CYS A 321 14.34 -11.35 -2.39
C CYS A 321 13.94 -10.33 -3.47
N ASN A 322 13.66 -10.80 -4.69
CA ASN A 322 13.26 -9.94 -5.80
C ASN A 322 11.74 -9.73 -5.90
N ILE A 323 10.92 -10.51 -5.17
CA ILE A 323 9.45 -10.40 -5.17
C ILE A 323 8.95 -8.95 -5.01
N PRO A 324 9.48 -8.11 -4.09
CA PRO A 324 9.05 -6.71 -3.99
C PRO A 324 9.30 -5.85 -5.24
N ASN A 325 10.21 -6.29 -6.12
CA ASN A 325 10.58 -5.64 -7.38
C ASN A 325 9.86 -6.24 -8.60
N SER A 326 9.11 -7.34 -8.45
CA SER A 326 8.54 -8.12 -9.56
C SER A 326 7.22 -7.58 -10.15
N LYS A 327 6.87 -6.31 -9.93
CA LYS A 327 5.60 -5.74 -10.45
C LYS A 327 5.49 -5.82 -11.97
N ASN A 328 6.60 -5.58 -12.68
CA ASN A 328 6.61 -5.64 -14.14
C ASN A 328 6.40 -7.08 -14.64
N LEU A 329 7.05 -8.07 -14.02
CA LEU A 329 6.85 -9.49 -14.33
C LEU A 329 5.39 -9.92 -14.12
N LEU A 330 4.72 -9.43 -13.07
CA LEU A 330 3.29 -9.67 -12.91
C LEU A 330 2.46 -9.05 -14.02
N LYS A 331 2.77 -7.81 -14.41
CA LYS A 331 2.06 -7.12 -15.48
C LYS A 331 2.18 -7.87 -16.81
N GLU A 332 3.38 -8.35 -17.13
CA GLU A 332 3.63 -9.19 -18.31
C GLU A 332 2.81 -10.48 -18.23
N ARG A 333 2.82 -11.19 -17.09
CA ARG A 333 2.04 -12.42 -16.92
C ARG A 333 0.52 -12.18 -17.01
N ILE A 334 0.02 -11.06 -16.51
CA ILE A 334 -1.39 -10.65 -16.67
C ILE A 334 -1.73 -10.48 -18.15
N GLN A 335 -0.85 -9.84 -18.93
CA GLN A 335 -1.07 -9.65 -20.36
C GLN A 335 -1.04 -10.97 -21.13
N GLU A 336 -0.15 -11.90 -20.76
CA GLU A 336 -0.12 -13.26 -21.34
C GLU A 336 -1.44 -13.99 -21.10
N VAL A 337 -1.94 -14.01 -19.86
CA VAL A 337 -3.21 -14.69 -19.52
C VAL A 337 -4.39 -14.06 -20.25
N LYS A 338 -4.45 -12.72 -20.35
CA LYS A 338 -5.48 -12.04 -21.15
C LYS A 338 -5.42 -12.45 -22.62
N GLY A 339 -4.22 -12.53 -23.19
CA GLY A 339 -4.03 -12.99 -24.57
C GLY A 339 -4.37 -14.47 -24.79
N GLU A 340 -4.18 -15.33 -23.80
CA GLU A 340 -4.63 -16.73 -23.83
C GLU A 340 -6.17 -16.82 -23.83
N MET A 341 -6.84 -16.00 -23.02
CA MET A 341 -8.30 -15.90 -23.03
C MET A 341 -8.83 -15.40 -24.39
N GLU A 342 -8.30 -14.30 -24.93
CA GLU A 342 -8.71 -13.78 -26.25
C GLU A 342 -8.54 -14.80 -27.39
N LYS A 343 -7.55 -15.69 -27.30
CA LYS A 343 -7.36 -16.77 -28.30
C LYS A 343 -8.45 -17.83 -28.18
N MET A 344 -8.84 -18.22 -26.97
CA MET A 344 -9.93 -19.17 -26.76
C MET A 344 -11.26 -18.62 -27.30
N GLU A 345 -11.54 -17.34 -27.05
CA GLU A 345 -12.78 -16.69 -27.54
C GLU A 345 -12.90 -16.67 -29.08
N ARG A 346 -11.79 -16.78 -29.82
CA ARG A 346 -11.79 -16.84 -31.30
C ARG A 346 -11.91 -18.25 -31.87
N VAL A 347 -11.73 -19.28 -31.04
CA VAL A 347 -11.81 -20.69 -31.45
C VAL A 347 -13.24 -21.21 -31.32
N PHE A 348 -14.06 -20.58 -30.49
CA PHE A 348 -15.51 -20.70 -30.43
C PHE A 348 -16.17 -19.60 -31.26
#